data_AF-A0A377PW35-F1
#
_entry.id   AF-A0A377PW35-F1
#
_cell.length_a   1.000
_cell.length_b   1.000
_cell.length_c   1.000
_cell.angle_alpha   90.00
_cell.angle_beta   90.00
_cell.angle_gamma   90.00
#
_symmetry.space_group_name_H-M   'P 1'
#
loop_
_entity.id
_entity.type
_entity.pdbx_description
1 polymer ?
#
loop_
_entity_poly.entity_id
_entity_poly.type
_entity_poly.pdbx_seq_one_letter_code
_entity_poly.pdbx_strand_id
1 'polypeptide(L)' 'MQNLGLVCDRGCKLQEINNIFITQNSIDLHLVDSGSYVFPLYINKGAKNE' A
#
# COMPACT_ATOMS: atom_id res chain seq x y z
N MET A 1 15.09 -5.03 8.45
CA MET A 1 15.17 -3.64 7.94
C MET A 1 13.74 -3.15 7.80
N GLN A 2 13.37 -2.02 8.41
CA GLN A 2 12.01 -1.48 8.31
C GLN A 2 11.85 -0.81 6.94
N ASN A 3 10.73 -1.07 6.25
CA ASN A 3 10.42 -0.48 4.95
C ASN A 3 9.21 0.44 5.10
N LEU A 4 9.19 1.53 4.36
CA LEU A 4 8.05 2.44 4.31
C LEU A 4 7.16 2.06 3.12
N GLY A 5 5.86 2.21 3.26
CA GLY A 5 4.89 2.01 2.17
C GLY A 5 3.85 3.11 2.15
N LEU A 6 3.56 3.64 0.96
CA LEU A 6 2.40 4.49 0.74
C LEU A 6 1.19 3.60 0.49
N VAL A 7 0.12 3.81 1.26
CA VAL A 7 -1.12 3.03 1.18
C VAL A 7 -2.24 3.92 0.65
N CYS A 8 -3.03 3.40 -0.27
CA CYS A 8 -4.24 4.04 -0.78
C CYS A 8 -5.27 3.00 -1.23
N ASP A 9 -6.50 3.45 -1.48
CA ASP A 9 -7.55 2.59 -2.01
C ASP A 9 -7.17 2.01 -3.39
N ARG A 10 -7.61 0.79 -3.66
CA ARG A 10 -7.36 0.07 -4.92
C ARG A 10 -8.24 0.58 -6.07
N GLY A 11 -9.36 1.22 -5.76
CA GLY A 11 -10.32 1.73 -6.72
C GLY A 11 -10.36 3.26 -6.76
N CYS A 12 -10.32 3.83 -7.96
CA CYS A 12 -10.65 5.25 -8.16
C CYS A 12 -12.16 5.53 -8.03
N LYS A 13 -12.90 4.79 -7.19
CA LYS A 13 -14.32 5.08 -6.92
C LYS A 13 -14.51 6.30 -6.03
N LEU A 14 -13.44 6.74 -5.38
CA LEU A 14 -13.43 7.93 -4.55
C LEU A 14 -13.41 9.16 -5.47
N GLN A 15 -14.44 10.01 -5.36
CA GLN A 15 -14.54 11.27 -6.10
C GLN A 15 -13.50 12.30 -5.64
N GLU A 16 -12.89 12.07 -4.47
CA GLU A 16 -11.86 12.93 -3.87
C GLU A 16 -10.66 12.08 -3.43
N ILE A 17 -9.46 12.68 -3.45
CA ILE A 17 -8.27 12.05 -2.90
C ILE A 17 -8.36 12.08 -1.37
N ASN A 18 -8.87 11.00 -0.79
CA ASN A 18 -8.91 10.78 0.65
C ASN A 18 -8.30 9.39 0.98
N ASN A 19 -7.99 9.14 2.26
CA ASN A 19 -7.47 7.86 2.75
C ASN A 19 -6.10 7.42 2.17
N ILE A 20 -5.15 8.37 2.09
CA ILE A 20 -3.74 8.09 1.81
C ILE A 20 -2.94 8.20 3.10
N PHE A 21 -2.14 7.18 3.42
CA PHE A 21 -1.26 7.19 4.60
C PHE A 21 0.03 6.43 4.36
N ILE A 22 0.98 6.61 5.28
CA ILE A 22 2.28 5.93 5.26
C ILE A 22 2.29 4.85 6.34
N THR A 23 2.80 3.67 6.02
CA THR A 23 3.00 2.56 6.96
C THR A 23 4.47 2.14 7.01
N GLN A 24 4.91 1.64 8.16
CA GLN A 24 6.17 0.90 8.32
C GLN A 24 5.96 -0.60 8.55
N ASN A 25 4.70 -1.03 8.52
CA ASN A 25 4.24 -2.36 8.90
C ASN A 25 3.57 -3.04 7.71
N SER A 26 3.53 -4.37 7.72
CA SER A 26 2.62 -5.12 6.85
C SER A 26 1.18 -4.71 7.16
N ILE A 27 0.36 -4.58 6.12
CA ILE A 27 -1.03 -4.19 6.26
C ILE A 27 -1.96 -5.29 5.74
N ASP A 28 -3.19 -5.29 6.23
CA ASP A 28 -4.25 -6.10 5.66
C ASP A 28 -4.71 -5.53 4.31
N LEU A 29 -5.25 -6.41 3.45
CA LEU A 29 -5.78 -6.04 2.16
C LEU A 29 -6.92 -5.02 2.26
N HIS A 30 -7.75 -5.09 3.31
CA HIS A 30 -8.96 -4.29 3.50
C HIS A 30 -8.75 -3.08 4.43
N LEU A 31 -7.51 -2.62 4.59
CA LEU A 31 -7.21 -1.45 5.43
C LEU A 31 -7.88 -0.17 4.89
N VAL A 32 -7.94 -0.03 3.57
CA VAL A 32 -8.68 1.03 2.86
C VAL A 32 -9.81 0.39 2.07
N ASP A 33 -10.98 0.30 2.70
CA ASP A 33 -12.24 -0.18 2.11
C ASP A 33 -12.13 -1.56 1.42
N SER A 34 -12.73 -1.71 0.22
CA SER A 34 -12.79 -2.96 -0.54
C SER A 34 -11.43 -3.46 -1.02
N GLY A 35 -10.37 -2.67 -0.85
CA GLY A 35 -9.02 -3.09 -1.12
C GLY A 35 -7.98 -1.98 -1.06
N SER A 36 -6.79 -2.30 -0.58
CA SER A 36 -5.66 -1.39 -0.49
C SER A 36 -4.59 -1.72 -1.54
N TYR A 37 -3.93 -0.70 -2.07
CA TYR A 37 -2.62 -0.79 -2.71
C TYR A 37 -1.53 -0.33 -1.75
N VAL A 38 -0.35 -0.93 -1.87
CA VAL A 38 0.86 -0.51 -1.15
C VAL A 38 1.97 -0.26 -2.15
N PHE A 39 2.55 0.94 -2.11
CA PHE A 39 3.74 1.31 -2.87
C PHE A 39 4.94 1.34 -1.92
N PRO A 40 5.74 0.26 -1.85
CA PRO A 40 6.88 0.20 -0.95
C PRO A 40 8.02 1.11 -1.44
N LEU A 41 8.70 1.78 -0.49
CA LEU A 41 9.85 2.64 -0.76
C LEU A 41 11.04 1.83 -1.31
N TYR A 42 11.25 0.63 -0.77
CA TYR A 42 12.28 -0.29 -1.23
C TYR A 42 11.67 -1.60 -1.72
N ILE A 43 12.12 -2.06 -2.89
CA ILE A 43 11.80 -3.41 -3.38
C ILE A 43 12.94 -4.33 -2.95
N ASN A 44 12.60 -5.39 -2.22
CA ASN A 44 13.58 -6.43 -1.93
C ASN A 44 13.92 -7.15 -3.24
N LYS A 45 15.18 -7.11 -3.67
CA LYS A 45 15.64 -7.75 -4.91
C LYS A 45 15.42 -9.27 -4.90
N GLY A 46 15.34 -9.90 -3.74
CA GLY A 46 15.01 -11.33 -3.61
C GLY A 46 13.51 -11.65 -3.78
N ALA A 47 12.63 -10.65 -3.73
CA ALA A 47 11.20 -10.80 -4.00
C ALA A 47 10.85 -10.60 -5.49
N LYS A 48 11.84 -10.22 -6.33
CA LYS A 48 11.70 -10.28 -7.79
C LYS A 48 12.08 -11.69 -8.24
N ASN A 49 11.22 -12.66 -7.96
CA ASN A 49 11.26 -13.97 -8.61
C ASN A 49 9.82 -14.43 -8.78
N GLU A 50 9.51 -14.81 -10.03
CA GLU A 50 8.20 -15.05 -10.67
C GLU A 50 7.57 -13.83 -11.34
#